data_AF-A0A516SIN7-F1
#
_entry.id   AF-A0A516SIN7-F1
#
_cell.length_a   1.000
_cell.length_b   1.000
_cell.length_c   1.000
_cell.angle_alpha   90.00
_cell.angle_beta   90.00
_cell.angle_gamma   90.00
#
_symmetry.space_group_name_H-M   'P 1'
#
loop_
_entity.id
_entity.type
_entity.pdbx_description
1 polymer ?
#
loop_
_entity_poly.entity_id
_entity_poly.type
_entity_poly.pdbx_seq_one_letter_code
_entity_poly.pdbx_strand_id
1 'polypeptide(L)'
;MSRYDGSDHYSYPGTSILINKAGFQDQESLDAFEADATAVRLLELIDRPILGQFDLAHLKAIHRHIFQDVYEWAGELRTVDIKKGNSSFASWVLIERYLDGKLAGIAKEDRLKALAPQPFFARLAHYMAEINATHPFREGNGRAQRAFCAQLAEEAGYFVNFNELAPVEMVRVMIESFNGDEAPLARVLERITALIQPDE
;
A
#
# COMPACT_ATOMS: atom_id res chain seq x y z
N MET A 1 23.99 -14.43 -10.76
CA MET A 1 23.71 -15.69 -10.05
C MET A 1 22.28 -15.63 -9.53
N SER A 2 21.37 -16.39 -10.16
CA SER A 2 19.93 -16.38 -9.89
C SER A 2 19.64 -16.93 -8.49
N ARG A 3 19.02 -16.12 -7.61
CA ARG A 3 18.57 -16.50 -6.26
C ARG A 3 17.08 -16.87 -6.26
N TYR A 4 16.63 -17.64 -7.24
CA TYR A 4 15.24 -18.09 -7.28
C TYR A 4 15.19 -19.61 -7.21
N ASP A 5 14.78 -20.07 -6.04
CA ASP A 5 14.27 -21.42 -5.81
C ASP A 5 12.91 -21.55 -6.51
N GLY A 6 12.92 -22.05 -7.75
CA GLY A 6 11.90 -22.92 -8.33
C GLY A 6 10.40 -22.56 -8.41
N SER A 7 9.84 -21.48 -7.86
CA SER A 7 8.36 -21.39 -7.74
C SER A 7 7.69 -19.99 -7.77
N ASP A 8 8.35 -18.93 -8.25
CA ASP A 8 7.64 -17.65 -8.46
C ASP A 8 6.75 -17.72 -9.70
N HIS A 9 5.52 -18.25 -9.52
CA HIS A 9 4.51 -18.39 -10.59
C HIS A 9 4.00 -17.04 -11.13
N TYR A 10 4.38 -15.92 -10.50
CA TYR A 10 4.03 -14.59 -10.95
C TYR A 10 4.90 -14.07 -12.10
N SER A 11 6.03 -14.72 -12.42
CA SER A 11 6.97 -14.25 -13.44
C SER A 11 7.03 -15.18 -14.67
N TYR A 12 7.32 -14.63 -15.85
CA TYR A 12 7.52 -15.46 -17.05
C TYR A 12 8.71 -16.44 -16.85
N PRO A 13 8.60 -17.70 -17.34
CA PRO A 13 9.66 -18.69 -17.17
C PRO A 13 11.04 -18.19 -17.64
N GLY A 14 12.04 -18.31 -16.78
CA GLY A 14 13.41 -17.88 -17.09
C GLY A 14 13.66 -16.37 -16.97
N THR A 15 12.68 -15.58 -16.54
CA THR A 15 12.80 -14.13 -16.36
C THR A 15 12.39 -13.72 -14.93
N SER A 16 12.64 -12.45 -14.59
CA SER A 16 12.06 -11.80 -13.40
C SER A 16 10.88 -10.90 -13.74
N ILE A 17 10.37 -10.96 -14.98
CA ILE A 17 9.32 -10.07 -15.47
C ILE A 17 7.97 -10.67 -15.09
N LEU A 18 7.13 -9.87 -14.43
CA LEU A 18 5.82 -10.30 -13.98
C LEU A 18 4.89 -10.56 -15.16
N ILE A 19 4.14 -11.66 -15.07
CA ILE A 19 3.07 -11.98 -16.02
C ILE A 19 2.02 -10.88 -15.93
N ASN A 20 1.78 -10.22 -17.06
CA ASN A 20 0.90 -9.07 -17.18
C ASN A 20 -0.05 -9.23 -18.36
N LYS A 21 -1.18 -8.52 -18.33
CA LYS A 21 -2.25 -8.62 -19.32
C LYS A 21 -1.86 -8.13 -20.72
N ALA A 22 -0.87 -7.24 -20.80
CA ALA A 22 -0.35 -6.72 -22.08
C ALA A 22 0.67 -7.64 -22.75
N GLY A 23 1.18 -8.67 -22.03
CA GLY A 23 2.13 -9.63 -22.57
C GLY A 23 3.58 -9.13 -22.68
N PHE A 24 3.92 -8.00 -22.04
CA PHE A 24 5.29 -7.47 -22.07
C PHE A 24 6.25 -8.38 -21.30
N GLN A 25 7.43 -8.67 -21.86
CA GLN A 25 8.45 -9.55 -21.28
C GLN A 25 9.79 -8.85 -21.03
N ASP A 26 9.79 -7.53 -21.07
CA ASP A 26 10.90 -6.66 -20.68
C ASP A 26 10.42 -5.65 -19.63
N GLN A 27 11.33 -5.25 -18.75
CA GLN A 27 10.98 -4.43 -17.60
C GLN A 27 10.56 -3.02 -18.00
N GLU A 28 11.21 -2.44 -19.02
CA GLU A 28 10.95 -1.06 -19.45
C GLU A 28 9.53 -0.91 -20.00
N SER A 29 9.10 -1.83 -20.87
CA SER A 29 7.74 -1.81 -21.44
C SER A 29 6.68 -2.12 -20.37
N LEU A 30 6.97 -3.04 -19.44
CA LEU A 30 6.06 -3.32 -18.32
C LEU A 30 5.91 -2.12 -17.40
N ASP A 31 7.01 -1.46 -17.04
CA ASP A 31 7.00 -0.29 -16.15
C ASP A 31 6.20 0.86 -16.77
N ALA A 32 6.42 1.15 -18.05
CA ALA A 32 5.69 2.19 -18.77
C ALA A 32 4.18 1.89 -18.83
N PHE A 33 3.82 0.66 -19.21
CA PHE A 33 2.42 0.24 -19.27
C PHE A 33 1.73 0.28 -17.89
N GLU A 34 2.40 -0.22 -16.85
CA GLU A 34 1.86 -0.21 -15.50
C GLU A 34 1.69 1.21 -14.98
N ALA A 35 2.64 2.11 -15.24
CA ALA A 35 2.56 3.51 -14.84
C ALA A 35 1.32 4.18 -15.46
N ASP A 36 1.14 4.04 -16.77
CA ASP A 36 0.00 4.63 -17.50
C ASP A 36 -1.33 4.05 -17.02
N ALA A 37 -1.43 2.72 -16.92
CA ALA A 37 -2.66 2.04 -16.50
C ALA A 37 -3.05 2.41 -15.06
N THR A 38 -2.08 2.42 -14.14
CA THR A 38 -2.35 2.71 -12.72
C THR A 38 -2.61 4.19 -12.46
N ALA A 39 -2.06 5.10 -13.26
CA ALA A 39 -2.31 6.54 -13.13
C ALA A 39 -3.79 6.90 -13.31
N VAL A 40 -4.45 6.32 -14.33
CA VAL A 40 -5.89 6.52 -14.57
C VAL A 40 -6.71 6.03 -13.37
N ARG A 41 -6.40 4.83 -12.85
CA ARG A 41 -7.12 4.24 -11.70
C ARG A 41 -6.91 5.01 -10.41
N LEU A 42 -5.72 5.57 -10.19
CA LEU A 42 -5.47 6.42 -9.03
C LEU A 42 -6.27 7.72 -9.10
N LEU A 43 -6.43 8.32 -10.28
CA LEU A 43 -7.29 9.49 -10.48
C LEU A 43 -8.77 9.14 -10.25
N GLU A 44 -9.22 7.98 -10.73
CA GLU A 44 -10.59 7.50 -10.48
C GLU A 44 -10.87 7.33 -8.98
N LEU A 45 -9.90 6.86 -8.18
CA LEU A 45 -10.06 6.73 -6.73
C LEU A 45 -10.21 8.06 -6.00
N ILE A 46 -9.60 9.13 -6.50
CA ILE A 46 -9.74 10.48 -5.92
C ILE A 46 -11.17 11.01 -6.15
N ASP A 47 -11.74 10.80 -7.33
CA ASP A 47 -13.12 11.20 -7.64
C ASP A 47 -14.16 10.26 -7.00
N ARG A 48 -13.88 8.96 -6.99
CA ARG A 48 -14.80 7.88 -6.60
C ARG A 48 -14.07 6.88 -5.71
N PRO A 49 -13.90 7.18 -4.42
CA PRO A 49 -13.26 6.26 -3.50
C PRO A 49 -14.03 4.95 -3.42
N ILE A 50 -13.32 3.84 -3.26
CA ILE A 50 -13.95 2.54 -3.03
C ILE A 50 -14.53 2.55 -1.62
N LEU A 51 -15.84 2.34 -1.47
CA LEU A 51 -16.43 2.28 -0.15
C LEU A 51 -16.07 0.97 0.56
N GLY A 52 -15.69 1.06 1.84
CA GLY A 52 -15.29 -0.10 2.63
C GLY A 52 -15.28 0.17 4.13
N GLN A 53 -14.73 -0.78 4.89
CA GLN A 53 -14.65 -0.73 6.35
C GLN A 53 -13.22 -0.54 6.87
N PHE A 54 -12.28 -0.23 5.97
CA PHE A 54 -10.84 -0.21 6.26
C PHE A 54 -10.33 -1.55 6.85
N ASP A 55 -10.86 -2.64 6.32
CA ASP A 55 -10.40 -4.00 6.58
C ASP A 55 -9.54 -4.53 5.42
N LEU A 56 -9.11 -5.79 5.53
CA LEU A 56 -8.32 -6.43 4.47
C LEU A 56 -9.08 -6.54 3.16
N ALA A 57 -10.40 -6.74 3.20
CA ALA A 57 -11.24 -6.77 2.01
C ALA A 57 -11.21 -5.42 1.28
N HIS A 58 -11.28 -4.31 2.01
CA HIS A 58 -11.16 -2.97 1.46
C HIS A 58 -9.77 -2.74 0.84
N LEU A 59 -8.69 -3.13 1.53
CA LEU A 59 -7.32 -3.02 0.99
C LEU A 59 -7.14 -3.84 -0.31
N LYS A 60 -7.69 -5.06 -0.35
CA LYS A 60 -7.70 -5.91 -1.55
C LYS A 60 -8.51 -5.28 -2.69
N ALA A 61 -9.65 -4.64 -2.39
CA ALA A 61 -10.47 -3.96 -3.37
C ALA A 61 -9.75 -2.75 -3.98
N ILE A 62 -9.06 -1.94 -3.16
CA ILE A 62 -8.22 -0.84 -3.63
C ILE A 62 -7.10 -1.35 -4.54
N HIS A 63 -6.37 -2.39 -4.10
CA HIS A 63 -5.33 -2.99 -4.94
C HIS A 63 -5.91 -3.53 -6.26
N ARG A 64 -7.06 -4.21 -6.21
CA ARG A 64 -7.73 -4.68 -7.43
C ARG A 64 -8.00 -3.53 -8.38
N HIS A 65 -8.63 -2.47 -7.90
CA HIS A 65 -8.99 -1.33 -8.74
C HIS A 65 -7.77 -0.68 -9.40
N ILE A 66 -6.67 -0.51 -8.65
CA ILE A 66 -5.44 0.11 -9.16
C ILE A 66 -4.81 -0.77 -10.26
N PHE A 67 -4.79 -2.09 -10.09
CA PHE A 67 -4.00 -3.00 -10.93
C PHE A 67 -4.82 -3.90 -11.86
N GLN A 68 -6.15 -3.74 -11.92
CA GLN A 68 -7.06 -4.62 -12.67
C GLN A 68 -6.74 -4.74 -14.16
N ASP A 69 -6.12 -3.71 -14.75
CA ASP A 69 -5.74 -3.71 -16.17
C ASP A 69 -4.33 -4.28 -16.40
N VAL A 70 -3.53 -4.45 -15.35
CA VAL A 70 -2.13 -4.86 -15.44
C VAL A 70 -1.95 -6.34 -15.11
N TYR A 71 -2.59 -6.82 -14.03
CA TYR A 71 -2.35 -8.15 -13.47
C TYR A 71 -3.64 -8.94 -13.28
N GLU A 72 -3.64 -10.23 -13.62
CA GLU A 72 -4.80 -11.10 -13.35
C GLU A 72 -5.03 -11.30 -11.85
N TRP A 73 -3.96 -11.33 -11.06
CA TRP A 73 -3.99 -11.48 -9.60
C TRP A 73 -4.30 -10.17 -8.86
N ALA A 74 -4.79 -9.12 -9.55
CA ALA A 74 -5.10 -7.84 -8.93
C ALA A 74 -6.11 -7.98 -7.76
N GLY A 75 -5.65 -7.67 -6.55
CA GLY A 75 -6.41 -7.78 -5.31
C GLY A 75 -6.28 -9.12 -4.59
N GLU A 76 -5.42 -10.00 -5.09
CA GLU A 76 -5.08 -11.27 -4.45
C GLU A 76 -3.81 -11.14 -3.60
N LEU A 77 -3.83 -11.77 -2.43
CA LEU A 77 -2.64 -11.82 -1.59
C LEU A 77 -1.56 -12.67 -2.27
N ARG A 78 -0.29 -12.31 -2.05
CA ARG A 78 0.81 -13.13 -2.57
C ARG A 78 0.82 -14.51 -1.91
N THR A 79 1.24 -15.52 -2.68
CA THR A 79 1.42 -16.90 -2.19
C THR A 79 2.88 -17.34 -2.16
N VAL A 80 3.80 -16.38 -2.19
CA VAL A 80 5.26 -16.59 -2.13
C VAL A 80 5.88 -15.59 -1.18
N ASP A 81 6.99 -15.96 -0.55
CA ASP A 81 7.75 -15.05 0.29
C ASP A 81 8.61 -14.10 -0.54
N ILE A 82 8.64 -12.83 -0.14
CA ILE A 82 9.34 -11.76 -0.84
C ILE A 82 10.24 -10.97 0.11
N LYS A 83 11.26 -10.35 -0.48
CA LYS A 83 12.22 -9.49 0.21
C LYS A 83 12.50 -8.24 -0.61
N LYS A 84 12.82 -7.15 0.08
CA LYS A 84 13.32 -5.91 -0.55
C LYS A 84 14.65 -5.53 0.10
N GLY A 85 15.72 -5.56 -0.69
CA GLY A 85 17.07 -5.43 -0.15
C GLY A 85 17.39 -6.54 0.86
N ASN A 86 17.68 -6.15 2.10
CA ASN A 86 17.95 -7.06 3.21
C ASN A 86 16.73 -7.36 4.09
N SER A 87 15.59 -6.72 3.84
CA SER A 87 14.38 -6.90 4.63
C SER A 87 13.51 -8.00 4.03
N SER A 88 13.27 -9.06 4.80
CA SER A 88 12.26 -10.07 4.48
C SER A 88 10.93 -9.61 5.06
N PHE A 89 9.87 -9.64 4.25
CA PHE A 89 8.53 -9.33 4.73
C PHE A 89 7.90 -10.53 5.43
N ALA A 90 6.70 -10.36 6.00
CA ALA A 90 6.00 -11.44 6.70
C ALA A 90 5.89 -12.72 5.85
N SER A 91 5.85 -13.90 6.48
CA SER A 91 5.59 -15.13 5.71
C SER A 91 4.19 -15.07 5.10
N TRP A 92 4.05 -15.45 3.83
CA TRP A 92 2.81 -15.28 3.07
C TRP A 92 1.61 -15.99 3.72
N VAL A 93 1.85 -17.14 4.35
CA VAL A 93 0.83 -17.92 5.07
C VAL A 93 0.23 -17.19 6.28
N LEU A 94 0.89 -16.13 6.76
CA LEU A 94 0.45 -15.37 7.92
C LEU A 94 -0.23 -14.04 7.56
N ILE A 95 -0.18 -13.60 6.30
CA ILE A 95 -0.63 -12.26 5.88
C ILE A 95 -2.07 -12.00 6.30
N GLU A 96 -2.99 -12.88 5.90
CA GLU A 96 -4.43 -12.70 6.10
C GLU A 96 -4.77 -12.58 7.59
N ARG A 97 -4.40 -13.59 8.37
CA ARG A 97 -4.66 -13.60 9.83
C ARG A 97 -4.04 -12.39 10.54
N TYR A 98 -2.83 -12.00 10.13
CA TYR A 98 -2.14 -10.88 10.76
C TYR A 98 -2.82 -9.54 10.44
N LEU A 99 -3.07 -9.26 9.17
CA LEU A 99 -3.68 -8.01 8.74
C LEU A 99 -5.12 -7.87 9.22
N ASP A 100 -5.92 -8.94 9.21
CA ASP A 100 -7.28 -8.90 9.77
C ASP A 100 -7.25 -8.48 11.24
N GLY A 101 -6.33 -9.05 12.03
CA GLY A 101 -6.16 -8.70 13.43
C GLY A 101 -5.75 -7.24 13.65
N LYS A 102 -4.83 -6.72 12.81
CA LYS A 102 -4.35 -5.34 12.90
C LYS A 102 -5.39 -4.33 12.44
N LEU A 103 -5.96 -4.53 11.26
CA LEU A 103 -6.91 -3.60 10.65
C LEU A 103 -8.25 -3.56 11.41
N ALA A 104 -8.63 -4.62 12.13
CA ALA A 104 -9.77 -4.57 13.06
C ALA A 104 -9.64 -3.49 14.14
N GLY A 105 -8.42 -2.99 14.41
CA GLY A 105 -8.21 -1.84 15.27
C GLY A 105 -8.83 -0.55 14.73
N ILE A 106 -8.83 -0.34 13.40
CA ILE A 106 -9.33 0.89 12.78
C ILE A 106 -10.81 1.10 13.11
N ALA A 107 -11.61 0.04 13.03
CA ALA A 107 -13.02 0.08 13.41
C ALA A 107 -13.23 0.34 14.91
N LYS A 108 -12.36 -0.21 15.77
CA LYS A 108 -12.42 0.02 17.23
C LYS A 108 -12.02 1.45 17.62
N GLU A 109 -11.25 2.12 16.78
CA GLU A 109 -10.80 3.50 16.94
C GLU A 109 -11.67 4.50 16.15
N ASP A 110 -12.92 4.13 15.84
CA ASP A 110 -13.89 4.95 15.11
C ASP A 110 -13.34 5.54 13.80
N ARG A 111 -12.54 4.73 13.08
CA ARG A 111 -11.85 5.13 11.85
C ARG A 111 -11.03 6.41 12.01
N LEU A 112 -10.49 6.62 13.20
CA LEU A 112 -9.62 7.74 13.59
C LEU A 112 -10.28 9.12 13.57
N LYS A 113 -11.61 9.20 13.35
CA LYS A 113 -12.34 10.47 13.14
C LYS A 113 -12.34 11.40 14.35
N ALA A 114 -12.38 10.83 15.55
CA ALA A 114 -12.46 11.58 16.80
C ALA A 114 -11.09 11.92 17.42
N LEU A 115 -9.98 11.60 16.73
CA LEU A 115 -8.65 11.81 17.27
C LEU A 115 -8.17 13.25 17.08
N ALA A 116 -7.51 13.79 18.11
CA ALA A 116 -6.72 15.01 17.98
C ALA A 116 -5.56 14.79 16.97
N PRO A 117 -5.01 15.86 16.36
CA PRO A 117 -4.04 15.73 15.26
C PRO A 117 -2.83 14.82 15.57
N GLN A 118 -2.18 15.02 16.72
CA GLN A 118 -1.00 14.24 17.05
C GLN A 118 -1.31 12.72 17.24
N PRO A 119 -2.32 12.32 18.05
CA PRO A 119 -2.76 10.92 18.07
C PRO A 119 -3.18 10.38 16.70
N PHE A 120 -3.86 11.18 15.87
CA PHE A 120 -4.27 10.77 14.53
C PHE A 120 -3.06 10.33 13.68
N PHE A 121 -2.03 11.17 13.57
CA PHE A 121 -0.84 10.85 12.76
C PHE A 121 -0.05 9.67 13.32
N ALA A 122 -0.01 9.50 14.64
CA ALA A 122 0.60 8.32 15.25
C ALA A 122 -0.14 7.03 14.86
N ARG A 123 -1.49 7.04 14.89
CA ARG A 123 -2.29 5.87 14.49
C ARG A 123 -2.25 5.61 12.99
N LEU A 124 -2.29 6.65 12.16
CA LEU A 124 -2.16 6.51 10.71
C LEU A 124 -0.80 5.91 10.34
N ALA A 125 0.29 6.40 10.95
CA ALA A 125 1.63 5.86 10.77
C ALA A 125 1.69 4.39 11.19
N HIS A 126 1.07 4.03 12.30
CA HIS A 126 1.01 2.66 12.78
C HIS A 126 0.35 1.72 11.75
N TYR A 127 -0.86 2.03 11.28
CA TYR A 127 -1.52 1.18 10.28
C TYR A 127 -0.76 1.12 8.95
N MET A 128 -0.15 2.22 8.54
CA MET A 128 0.71 2.24 7.36
C MET A 128 1.93 1.33 7.57
N ALA A 129 2.58 1.38 8.74
CA ALA A 129 3.71 0.51 9.06
C ALA A 129 3.33 -0.98 9.11
N GLU A 130 2.17 -1.32 9.66
CA GLU A 130 1.64 -2.70 9.72
C GLU A 130 1.36 -3.28 8.32
N ILE A 131 0.78 -2.47 7.42
CA ILE A 131 0.61 -2.85 6.01
C ILE A 131 1.98 -2.98 5.31
N ASN A 132 2.93 -2.10 5.64
CA ASN A 132 4.28 -2.15 5.07
C ASN A 132 5.04 -3.39 5.53
N ALA A 133 4.91 -3.80 6.80
CA ALA A 133 5.62 -4.95 7.33
C ALA A 133 5.14 -6.27 6.68
N THR A 134 3.87 -6.33 6.32
CA THR A 134 3.27 -7.53 5.73
C THR A 134 3.49 -7.64 4.22
N HIS A 135 3.54 -6.51 3.50
CA HIS A 135 3.61 -6.47 2.03
C HIS A 135 2.63 -7.50 1.41
N PRO A 136 1.31 -7.29 1.56
CA PRO A 136 0.31 -8.31 1.29
C PRO A 136 0.24 -8.80 -0.16
N PHE A 137 0.69 -8.00 -1.13
CA PHE A 137 0.56 -8.28 -2.57
C PHE A 137 1.91 -8.61 -3.21
N ARG A 138 1.90 -9.18 -4.42
CA ARG A 138 3.14 -9.53 -5.15
C ARG A 138 3.90 -8.30 -5.64
N GLU A 139 3.18 -7.30 -6.12
CA GLU A 139 3.67 -5.97 -6.51
C GLU A 139 2.54 -4.96 -6.21
N GLY A 140 2.85 -3.66 -6.17
CA GLY A 140 1.83 -2.62 -5.99
C GLY A 140 1.52 -2.22 -4.56
N ASN A 141 2.17 -2.86 -3.58
CA ASN A 141 1.97 -2.65 -2.14
C ASN A 141 1.97 -1.17 -1.73
N GLY A 142 2.98 -0.41 -2.14
CA GLY A 142 3.10 1.01 -1.77
C GLY A 142 1.97 1.88 -2.33
N ARG A 143 1.47 1.59 -3.54
CA ARG A 143 0.36 2.34 -4.16
C ARG A 143 -0.96 2.04 -3.46
N ALA A 144 -1.26 0.76 -3.24
CA ALA A 144 -2.46 0.34 -2.52
C ALA A 144 -2.49 0.85 -1.07
N GLN A 145 -1.36 0.77 -0.36
CA GLN A 145 -1.23 1.28 1.00
C GLN A 145 -1.46 2.80 1.07
N ARG A 146 -0.81 3.58 0.21
CA ARG A 146 -0.98 5.04 0.21
C ARG A 146 -2.42 5.43 -0.11
N ALA A 147 -3.06 4.79 -1.09
CA ALA A 147 -4.46 5.03 -1.41
C ALA A 147 -5.38 4.68 -0.23
N PHE A 148 -5.17 3.53 0.42
CA PHE A 148 -5.92 3.13 1.60
C PHE A 148 -5.76 4.12 2.77
N CYS A 149 -4.53 4.55 3.07
CA CYS A 149 -4.26 5.51 4.13
C CYS A 149 -4.76 6.92 3.80
N ALA A 150 -4.68 7.35 2.53
CA ALA A 150 -5.24 8.63 2.08
C ALA A 150 -6.75 8.65 2.28
N GLN A 151 -7.46 7.61 1.83
CA GLN A 151 -8.91 7.53 2.02
C GLN A 151 -9.32 7.46 3.50
N LEU A 152 -8.53 6.79 4.35
CA LEU A 152 -8.76 6.77 5.80
C LEU A 152 -8.60 8.17 6.41
N ALA A 153 -7.59 8.91 5.94
CA ALA A 153 -7.34 10.27 6.40
C ALA A 153 -8.44 11.24 5.94
N GLU A 154 -8.92 11.09 4.69
CA GLU A 154 -10.03 11.89 4.16
C GLU A 154 -11.31 11.68 4.95
N GLU A 155 -11.63 10.44 5.34
CA GLU A 155 -12.77 10.15 6.22
C GLU A 155 -12.65 10.81 7.60
N ALA A 156 -11.43 11.14 8.04
CA ALA A 156 -11.14 11.85 9.28
C ALA A 156 -10.94 13.37 9.09
N GLY A 157 -11.18 13.91 7.89
CA GLY A 157 -11.10 15.35 7.60
C GLY A 157 -9.70 15.84 7.23
N TYR A 158 -8.80 14.94 6.79
CA TYR A 158 -7.42 15.25 6.43
C TYR A 158 -7.11 14.88 4.98
N PHE A 159 -6.37 15.73 4.28
CA PHE A 159 -5.84 15.47 2.95
C PHE A 159 -4.33 15.23 3.02
N VAL A 160 -3.89 14.00 2.71
CA VAL A 160 -2.46 13.60 2.78
C VAL A 160 -1.83 13.66 1.39
N ASN A 161 -0.94 14.63 1.16
CA ASN A 161 -0.29 14.82 -0.14
C ASN A 161 1.02 14.03 -0.25
N PHE A 162 0.93 12.73 -0.57
CA PHE A 162 2.12 11.89 -0.73
C PHE A 162 3.08 12.36 -1.85
N ASN A 163 2.67 13.23 -2.77
CA ASN A 163 3.54 13.77 -3.81
C ASN A 163 4.55 14.80 -3.27
N GLU A 164 4.32 15.37 -2.08
CA GLU A 164 5.29 16.26 -1.43
C GLU A 164 6.47 15.51 -0.81
N LEU A 165 6.34 14.18 -0.65
CA LEU A 165 7.37 13.38 -0.03
C LEU A 165 8.34 12.80 -1.08
N ALA A 166 9.61 13.16 -0.96
CA ALA A 166 10.64 12.60 -1.82
C ALA A 166 10.73 11.06 -1.66
N PRO A 167 10.89 10.28 -2.75
CA PRO A 167 10.94 8.81 -2.66
C PRO A 167 12.00 8.28 -1.70
N VAL A 168 13.17 8.94 -1.64
CA VAL A 168 14.25 8.57 -0.71
C VAL A 168 13.85 8.75 0.76
N GLU A 169 13.08 9.80 1.05
CA GLU A 169 12.60 10.06 2.40
C GLU A 169 11.53 9.04 2.80
N MET A 170 10.60 8.72 1.89
CA MET A 170 9.59 7.68 2.10
C MET A 170 10.24 6.33 2.41
N VAL A 171 11.26 5.92 1.64
CA VAL A 171 11.97 4.66 1.88
C VAL A 171 12.64 4.68 3.26
N ARG A 172 13.29 5.79 3.65
CA ARG A 172 13.95 5.90 4.95
C ARG A 172 12.96 5.71 6.10
N VAL A 173 11.85 6.46 6.12
CA VAL A 173 10.90 6.40 7.24
C VAL A 173 10.16 5.06 7.30
N MET A 174 9.98 4.38 6.17
CA MET A 174 9.41 3.03 6.13
C MET A 174 10.38 1.95 6.66
N ILE A 175 11.69 2.14 6.48
CA ILE A 175 12.70 1.26 7.07
C ILE A 175 12.75 1.48 8.59
N GLU A 176 12.70 2.73 9.05
CA GLU A 176 12.65 3.08 10.47
C GLU A 176 11.41 2.48 11.15
N SER A 177 10.23 2.62 10.53
CA SER A 177 8.98 2.04 11.04
C SER A 177 9.01 0.51 11.03
N PHE A 178 9.59 -0.11 10.01
CA PHE A 178 9.77 -1.57 9.94
C PHE A 178 10.68 -2.08 11.08
N ASN A 179 11.65 -1.28 11.51
CA ASN A 179 12.53 -1.59 12.65
C ASN A 179 11.94 -1.20 14.02
N GLY A 180 10.69 -0.72 14.05
CA GLY A 180 9.94 -0.45 15.28
C GLY A 180 9.85 1.02 15.70
N ASP A 181 10.45 1.97 14.95
CA ASP A 181 10.27 3.40 15.22
C ASP A 181 9.34 4.05 14.19
N GLU A 182 8.06 4.17 14.55
CA GLU A 182 7.02 4.78 13.72
C GLU A 182 6.99 6.31 13.84
N ALA A 183 7.72 6.92 14.79
CA ALA A 183 7.64 8.35 15.05
C ALA A 183 8.14 9.22 13.87
N PRO A 184 9.21 8.86 13.12
CA PRO A 184 9.59 9.55 11.90
C PRO A 184 8.49 9.55 10.83
N LEU A 185 7.80 8.40 10.67
CA LEU A 185 6.70 8.28 9.71
C LEU A 185 5.52 9.19 10.11
N ALA A 186 5.14 9.19 11.40
CA ALA A 186 4.08 10.08 11.90
C ALA A 186 4.40 11.57 11.67
N ARG A 187 5.63 12.01 11.93
CA ARG A 187 6.05 13.41 11.69
C ARG A 187 6.01 13.78 10.21
N VAL A 188 6.39 12.85 9.33
CA VAL A 188 6.31 13.09 7.88
C VAL A 188 4.85 13.18 7.43
N LEU A 189 3.97 12.28 7.90
CA LEU A 189 2.55 12.32 7.60
C LEU A 189 1.92 13.64 8.05
N GLU A 190 2.22 14.11 9.27
CA GLU A 190 1.76 15.40 9.77
C GLU A 190 2.20 16.55 8.86
N ARG A 191 3.47 16.55 8.43
CA ARG A 191 4.04 17.61 7.58
C ARG A 191 3.38 17.72 6.20
N ILE A 192 3.00 16.60 5.60
CA ILE A 192 2.43 16.54 4.23
C ILE A 192 0.89 16.55 4.22
N THR A 193 0.27 16.84 5.36
CA THR A 193 -1.19 16.78 5.51
C THR A 193 -1.79 18.17 5.70
N ALA A 194 -2.90 18.44 5.01
CA ALA A 194 -3.75 19.60 5.22
C ALA A 194 -5.10 19.19 5.83
N LEU A 195 -5.76 20.12 6.53
CA LEU A 195 -7.15 19.95 6.93
C LEU A 195 -8.07 20.16 5.73
N ILE A 196 -9.02 19.26 5.54
CA ILE A 196 -10.12 19.47 4.59
C ILE A 196 -11.09 20.44 5.26
N GLN A 197 -11.25 21.63 4.70
CA GLN A 197 -12.28 22.54 5.18
C GLN A 197 -13.64 21.95 4.82
N PRO A 198 -14.59 21.85 5.76
CA PRO A 198 -15.95 21.49 5.40
C PRO A 198 -16.49 22.57 4.45
N ASP A 199 -17.14 22.14 3.38
CA ASP A 199 -17.88 23.06 2.50
C ASP A 199 -18.89 23.85 3.37
N GLU A 200 -18.85 25.19 3.28
CA GLU A 200 -19.77 26.11 3.96
C GLU A 200 -21.24 25.90 3.58
#